data_AF-A0A9D5M321-F1
#
_entry.id   AF-A0A9D5M321-F1
#
_cell.length_a   1.000
_cell.length_b   1.000
_cell.length_c   1.000
_cell.angle_alpha   90.00
_cell.angle_beta   90.00
_cell.angle_gamma   90.00
#
_symmetry.space_group_name_H-M   'P 1'
#
loop_
_entity.id
_entity.type
_entity.pdbx_description
1 polymer ?
#
loop_
_entity_poly.entity_id
_entity_poly.type
_entity_poly.pdbx_seq_one_letter_code
_entity_poly.pdbx_strand_id
1 'polypeptide(L)' 'MHFCGFVEPLLPYMVETGIDCLQVMEGKADMDPIRIYKQYGGKLSLMGELMCRLYIVATKM' A
#
# COMPACT_ATOMS: atom_id res chain seq x y z
N MET A 1 0.05 5.51 7.11
CA MET A 1 0.35 6.83 6.50
C MET A 1 -0.60 7.09 5.35
N HIS A 2 -1.11 8.32 5.20
CA HIS A 2 -2.02 8.69 4.12
C HIS A 2 -1.29 9.51 3.05
N PHE A 3 -1.52 9.18 1.78
CA PHE A 3 -1.02 9.94 0.64
C PHE A 3 -2.08 10.04 -0.46
N CYS A 4 -2.22 11.24 -1.02
CA CYS A 4 -2.99 11.49 -2.22
C CYS A 4 -2.07 11.44 -3.44
N GLY A 5 -2.50 10.78 -4.52
CA GLY A 5 -1.77 10.75 -5.80
C GLY A 5 -0.80 9.56 -5.96
N PHE A 6 0.04 9.62 -6.99
CA PHE A 6 0.93 8.53 -7.39
C PHE A 6 2.19 8.47 -6.52
N VAL A 7 2.22 7.55 -5.56
CA VAL A 7 3.32 7.40 -4.59
C VAL A 7 4.12 6.11 -4.74
N GLU A 8 3.85 5.33 -5.79
CA GLU A 8 4.56 4.08 -6.07
C GLU A 8 6.09 4.21 -6.10
N PRO A 9 6.68 5.29 -6.68
CA PRO A 9 8.14 5.48 -6.67
C PRO A 9 8.73 5.70 -5.26
N LEU A 10 7.90 6.10 -4.29
CA LEU A 10 8.33 6.38 -2.92
C LEU A 10 8.19 5.17 -1.99
N LEU A 11 7.50 4.11 -2.42
CA LEU A 11 7.29 2.90 -1.62
C LEU A 11 8.58 2.23 -1.11
N PRO A 12 9.69 2.14 -1.87
CA PRO A 12 10.93 1.59 -1.34
C PRO A 12 11.41 2.34 -0.09
N TYR A 13 11.43 3.67 -0.15
CA TYR A 13 11.86 4.51 0.96
C TYR A 13 10.87 4.47 2.14
N MET A 14 9.58 4.34 1.85
CA MET A 14 8.57 4.17 2.90
C MET A 14 8.79 2.86 3.67
N VAL A 15 9.08 1.77 2.96
CA VAL A 15 9.39 0.48 3.58
C VAL A 15 10.71 0.55 4.37
N GLU A 16 11.75 1.18 3.82
CA GLU A 16 13.03 1.37 4.52
C GLU A 16 12.91 2.22 5.80
N THR A 17 12.01 3.20 5.82
CA THR A 17 11.75 4.07 6.97
C THR A 17 10.85 3.43 8.03
N GLY A 18 10.38 2.18 7.80
CA GLY A 18 9.55 1.43 8.73
C GLY A 18 8.06 1.71 8.63
N ILE A 19 7.59 2.28 7.51
CA ILE A 19 6.16 2.44 7.25
C ILE A 19 5.59 1.09 6.83
N ASP A 20 4.61 0.63 7.60
CA ASP A 20 4.00 -0.70 7.52
C ASP A 20 2.59 -0.68 6.90
N CYS A 21 1.96 0.50 6.79
CA CYS A 21 0.61 0.66 6.26
C CYS A 21 0.45 1.97 5.47
N LEU A 22 -0.03 1.84 4.23
CA LEU A 22 -0.30 2.93 3.30
C LEU A 22 -1.78 2.96 2.94
N GLN A 23 -2.40 4.12 3.13
CA GLN A 23 -3.75 4.36 2.64
C GLN A 23 -3.70 4.83 1.17
N VAL A 24 -4.19 3.99 0.25
CA VAL A 24 -4.15 4.20 -1.20
C VAL A 24 -5.51 4.62 -1.74
N MET A 25 -5.54 5.67 -2.56
CA MET A 25 -6.71 6.05 -3.36
C MET A 25 -6.60 5.47 -4.77
N GLU A 26 -7.14 4.26 -4.95
CA GLU A 26 -7.06 3.48 -6.19
C GLU A 26 -7.66 4.18 -7.42
N GLY A 27 -8.65 5.06 -7.25
CA GLY A 27 -9.45 5.57 -8.37
C GLY A 27 -8.86 6.75 -9.16
N LYS A 28 -7.81 7.42 -8.67
CA LYS A 28 -7.27 8.65 -9.31
C LYS A 28 -5.75 8.71 -9.37
N ALA A 29 -5.05 7.79 -8.73
CA ALA A 29 -3.61 7.82 -8.58
C ALA A 29 -2.85 6.96 -9.61
N ASP A 30 -3.55 6.24 -10.50
CA ASP A 30 -2.93 5.28 -11.44
C ASP A 30 -1.97 4.29 -10.74
N MET A 31 -2.38 3.82 -9.57
CA MET A 31 -1.63 2.84 -8.77
C MET A 31 -2.29 1.47 -8.91
N ASP A 32 -1.49 0.45 -9.26
CA ASP A 32 -1.95 -0.93 -9.34
C ASP A 32 -1.67 -1.64 -7.99
N PRO A 33 -2.66 -1.83 -7.11
CA PRO A 33 -2.44 -2.47 -5.81
C PRO A 33 -2.04 -3.94 -5.93
N ILE A 34 -2.38 -4.62 -7.02
CA ILE A 34 -1.99 -6.01 -7.26
C ILE A 34 -0.49 -6.07 -7.54
N ARG A 35 0.03 -5.17 -8.39
CA ARG A 35 1.48 -5.03 -8.64
C ARG A 35 2.22 -4.68 -7.36
N ILE A 36 1.71 -3.71 -6.61
CA ILE A 36 2.32 -3.27 -5.35
C ILE A 36 2.34 -4.41 -4.32
N TYR A 37 1.24 -5.16 -4.17
CA TYR A 37 1.21 -6.30 -3.27
C TYR A 37 2.20 -7.40 -3.67
N LYS A 38 2.38 -7.68 -4.97
CA LYS A 38 3.40 -8.64 -5.43
C LYS A 38 4.82 -8.20 -5.06
N GLN A 39 5.08 -6.90 -5.04
CA GLN A 39 6.41 -6.35 -4.80
C GLN A 39 6.72 -6.11 -3.31
N TYR A 40 5.71 -5.73 -2.53
CA TYR A 40 5.87 -5.29 -1.12
C TYR A 40 5.02 -6.08 -0.12
N GLY A 41 4.31 -7.12 -0.57
CA GLY A 41 3.53 -8.00 0.29
C GLY A 41 4.40 -8.59 1.40
N GLY A 42 3.97 -8.41 2.65
CA GLY A 42 4.74 -8.79 3.84
C GLY A 42 5.57 -7.67 4.46
N LYS A 43 5.73 -6.53 3.78
CA LYS A 43 6.42 -5.33 4.31
C LYS A 43 5.50 -4.11 4.38
N LEU A 44 4.52 -4.03 3.49
CA LEU A 44 3.61 -2.90 3.38
C LEU A 44 2.16 -3.38 3.26
N SER A 45 1.29 -2.87 4.12
CA SER A 45 -0.16 -3.07 4.09
C SER A 45 -0.80 -1.95 3.27
N LEU A 46 -1.77 -2.30 2.41
CA LEU A 46 -2.51 -1.32 1.60
C LEU A 46 -3.93 -1.18 2.15
N MET A 47 -4.38 0.07 2.38
CA MET A 47 -5.68 0.41 2.95
C MET A 47 -6.44 1.34 1.98
N GLY A 48 -7.61 0.94 1.47
CA GLY A 48 -8.40 1.72 0.50
C GLY A 48 -9.56 2.50 1.12
N GLU A 49 -10.09 3.53 0.42
CA GLU A 49 -11.12 4.44 0.96
C GLU A 49 -12.60 4.06 0.72
N LEU A 50 -12.98 3.11 -0.14
CA LEU A 50 -14.39 2.68 -0.26
C LEU A 50 -14.57 1.34 -0.98
N MET A 51 -14.19 0.26 -0.30
CA MET A 51 -14.81 -1.09 -0.30
C MET A 51 -13.95 -1.96 0.62
N CYS A 52 -14.45 -2.33 1.81
CA CYS A 52 -13.77 -3.25 2.72
C CYS A 52 -13.70 -4.68 2.13
N ARG A 53 -12.77 -4.93 1.20
CA ARG A 53 -12.38 -6.30 0.82
C ARG A 53 -10.97 -6.40 0.25
N LEU A 54 -10.00 -5.83 0.96
CA LEU A 54 -8.62 -6.32 0.90
C LEU A 54 -7.98 -6.16 2.28
N TYR A 55 -8.30 -7.08 3.19
CA TYR A 55 -7.52 -7.27 4.41
C TYR A 55 -6.27 -8.07 4.06
N ILE A 56 -5.22 -7.38 3.59
CA ILE A 56 -3.86 -7.94 3.64
C ILE A 56 -3.27 -7.46 4.95
N VAL A 57 -3.69 -8.14 6.01
CA VAL A 57 -2.90 -8.21 7.22
C VAL A 57 -1.85 -9.29 6.94
N ALA A 58 -0.67 -8.88 6.48
CA ALA A 58 0.51 -9.72 6.53
C ALA A 58 1.13 -9.63 7.93
N THR A 59 0.34 -9.92 8.97
CA THR A 59 0.94 -10.39 10.21
C THR A 59 1.05 -11.90 10.07
N LYS A 60 2.26 -12.43 9.95
CA LYS A 60 2.55 -13.73 10.55
C LYS A 60 4.05 -13.99 10.71
N MET A 61 4.37 -14.17 11.98
CA MET A 61 5.43 -14.98 12.60
C MET A 61 6.83 -14.39 12.62
#